data_AF-A0A370QIR9-F1
#
_entry.id   AF-A0A370QIR9-F1
#
_cell.length_a   1.000
_cell.length_b   1.000
_cell.length_c   1.000
_cell.angle_alpha   90.00
_cell.angle_beta   90.00
_cell.angle_gamma   90.00
#
_symmetry.space_group_name_H-M   'P 1'
#
loop_
_entity.id
_entity.type
_entity.pdbx_description
1 polymer ?
#
loop_
_entity_poly.entity_id
_entity_poly.type
_entity_poly.pdbx_seq_one_letter_code
_entity_poly.pdbx_strand_id
1 'polypeptide(L)'
;MADNKQVKELLDAGVHFGHLTRKWNPNMAPYIYMERNGIHIINLYKTTAKLKEANDALAKIAASGRKILFVATKKQAKDIVAEKVENVNMPYITERWPGGMLTNFVTIRKAVKKMASIDRMKQDGTFNSLSKKERLAVDRTRAKLEKNLGSISDMSRLPGALFIVDTTREHIAVKEAQKLNIPIFAMVDTNSDPREIDFPIPSNDDASKSIEKIIASVTDAVAAGLAERKAGKDSDDKKEAPAKKKETKAEKPEKEEKAAKPKRKKVAAEASKEEE
;
A
#
# COMPACT_ATOMS: atom_id res chain seq x y z
N MET A 1 23.12 17.53 -10.44
CA MET A 1 23.47 16.71 -11.62
C MET A 1 23.31 15.26 -11.20
N ALA A 2 22.66 14.42 -12.02
CA ALA A 2 22.52 12.99 -11.69
C ALA A 2 23.91 12.40 -11.44
N ASP A 3 24.06 11.62 -10.39
CA ASP A 3 25.34 11.01 -10.04
C ASP A 3 25.74 10.04 -11.16
N ASN A 4 26.87 10.28 -11.83
CA ASN A 4 27.34 9.47 -12.96
C ASN A 4 27.48 7.99 -12.57
N LYS A 5 27.73 7.70 -11.28
CA LYS A 5 27.78 6.34 -10.76
C LYS A 5 26.41 5.65 -10.82
N GLN A 6 25.33 6.36 -10.44
CA GLN A 6 23.97 5.83 -10.47
C GLN A 6 23.51 5.53 -11.91
N VAL A 7 23.84 6.40 -12.86
CA VAL A 7 23.53 6.17 -14.28
C VAL A 7 24.23 4.92 -14.80
N LYS A 8 25.50 4.71 -14.42
CA LYS A 8 26.27 3.52 -14.80
C LYS A 8 25.63 2.24 -14.24
N GLU A 9 25.22 2.24 -12.98
CA GLU A 9 24.53 1.09 -12.37
C GLU A 9 23.21 0.76 -13.07
N LEU A 10 22.43 1.76 -13.48
CA LEU A 10 21.19 1.55 -14.25
C LEU A 10 21.47 1.04 -15.67
N LEU A 11 22.58 1.47 -16.28
CA LEU A 11 23.04 0.99 -17.57
C LEU A 11 23.39 -0.50 -17.49
N ASP A 12 24.20 -0.88 -16.51
CA ASP A 12 24.66 -2.26 -16.28
C ASP A 12 23.48 -3.20 -15.93
N ALA A 13 22.45 -2.69 -15.25
CA ALA A 13 21.22 -3.42 -14.95
C ALA A 13 20.26 -3.57 -16.15
N GLY A 14 20.53 -2.91 -17.28
CA GLY A 14 19.72 -3.00 -18.50
C GLY A 14 18.41 -2.19 -18.45
N VAL A 15 18.34 -1.15 -17.60
CA VAL A 15 17.14 -0.31 -17.40
C VAL A 15 16.80 0.53 -18.65
N HIS A 16 17.80 0.80 -19.49
CA HIS A 16 17.69 1.65 -20.67
C HIS A 16 17.03 0.98 -21.87
N PHE A 17 16.86 -0.34 -21.88
CA PHE A 17 16.22 -1.03 -22.99
C PHE A 17 14.70 -0.86 -22.92
N GLY A 18 14.09 -0.39 -24.00
CA GLY A 18 12.65 -0.40 -24.17
C GLY A 18 12.19 -1.50 -25.12
N HIS A 19 11.00 -1.31 -25.68
CA HIS A 19 10.38 -2.20 -26.66
C HIS A 19 10.76 -1.86 -28.11
N LEU A 20 10.28 -2.72 -29.02
CA LEU A 20 10.36 -2.52 -30.47
C LEU A 20 9.64 -1.24 -30.89
N THR A 21 10.14 -0.57 -31.93
CA THR A 21 9.62 0.72 -32.40
C THR A 21 8.19 0.67 -32.95
N ARG A 22 7.72 -0.50 -33.39
CA ARG A 22 6.31 -0.70 -33.77
C ARG A 22 5.32 -0.77 -32.60
N LYS A 23 5.80 -0.96 -31.37
CA LYS A 23 4.97 -1.16 -30.16
C LYS A 23 4.96 0.07 -29.24
N TRP A 24 5.66 1.13 -29.60
CA TRP A 24 5.83 2.29 -28.73
C TRP A 24 4.57 3.14 -28.65
N ASN A 25 4.44 3.88 -27.55
CA ASN A 25 3.45 4.89 -27.35
C ASN A 25 4.08 6.27 -27.64
N PRO A 26 3.50 7.09 -28.55
CA PRO A 26 4.03 8.43 -28.85
C PRO A 26 4.19 9.34 -27.63
N ASN A 27 3.40 9.12 -26.58
CA ASN A 27 3.47 9.91 -25.34
C ASN A 27 4.78 9.66 -24.56
N MET A 28 5.50 8.56 -24.85
CA MET A 28 6.82 8.27 -24.31
C MET A 28 7.97 8.97 -25.06
N ALA A 29 7.69 9.70 -26.15
CA ALA A 29 8.72 10.44 -26.90
C ALA A 29 9.64 11.31 -26.03
N PRO A 30 9.14 12.03 -24.98
CA PRO A 30 10.02 12.80 -24.11
C PRO A 30 11.02 11.93 -23.33
N TYR A 31 10.74 10.65 -23.08
CA TYR A 31 11.60 9.78 -22.28
C TYR A 31 12.54 8.91 -23.10
N ILE A 32 12.34 8.83 -24.41
CA ILE A 32 13.19 8.08 -25.34
C ILE A 32 14.40 8.93 -25.73
N TYR A 33 15.58 8.31 -25.71
CA TYR A 33 16.84 8.94 -26.11
C TYR A 33 17.12 8.76 -27.60
N MET A 34 17.07 7.51 -28.07
CA MET A 34 17.32 7.14 -29.47
C MET A 34 16.73 5.77 -29.78
N GLU A 35 16.77 5.38 -31.05
CA GLU A 35 16.51 4.02 -31.51
C GLU A 35 17.83 3.36 -31.92
N ARG A 36 18.01 2.08 -31.56
CA ARG A 36 19.14 1.26 -32.02
C ARG A 36 18.64 -0.15 -32.35
N ASN A 37 18.94 -0.64 -33.54
CA ASN A 37 18.56 -1.98 -33.99
C ASN A 37 17.04 -2.27 -33.84
N GLY A 38 16.18 -1.27 -34.09
CA GLY A 38 14.72 -1.42 -33.96
C GLY A 38 14.18 -1.43 -32.53
N ILE A 39 15.01 -1.15 -31.52
CA ILE A 39 14.64 -1.06 -30.10
C ILE A 39 14.81 0.39 -29.63
N HIS A 40 13.82 0.90 -28.91
CA HIS A 40 13.93 2.21 -28.26
C HIS A 40 14.85 2.15 -27.04
N ILE A 41 15.72 3.14 -26.91
CA ILE A 41 16.59 3.34 -25.76
C ILE A 41 16.01 4.46 -24.91
N ILE A 42 15.74 4.17 -23.64
CA ILE A 42 15.22 5.11 -22.66
C ILE A 42 16.36 6.00 -22.13
N ASN A 43 16.06 7.28 -21.93
CA ASN A 43 17.01 8.25 -21.40
C ASN A 43 17.21 8.07 -19.88
N LEU A 44 18.34 7.48 -19.49
CA LEU A 44 18.68 7.23 -18.08
C LEU A 44 18.85 8.51 -17.24
N TYR A 45 19.18 9.65 -17.82
CA TYR A 45 19.21 10.92 -17.09
C TYR A 45 17.80 11.35 -16.67
N LYS A 46 16.79 11.07 -17.50
CA LYS A 46 15.38 11.30 -17.14
C LYS A 46 14.90 10.26 -16.14
N THR A 47 15.31 9.00 -16.29
CA THR A 47 15.04 7.93 -15.32
C THR A 47 15.56 8.28 -13.93
N THR A 48 16.82 8.70 -13.80
CA THR A 48 17.42 9.07 -12.50
C THR A 48 16.72 10.25 -11.85
N ALA A 49 16.40 11.29 -12.63
CA ALA A 49 15.65 12.44 -12.13
C ALA A 49 14.26 12.05 -11.62
N LYS A 50 13.51 11.26 -12.40
CA LYS A 50 12.17 10.80 -12.04
C LYS A 50 12.16 9.78 -10.91
N LEU A 51 13.16 8.90 -10.85
CA LEU A 51 13.34 7.95 -9.75
C LEU A 51 13.61 8.69 -8.44
N LYS A 52 14.43 9.76 -8.47
CA LYS A 52 14.65 10.60 -7.28
C LYS A 52 13.35 11.28 -6.82
N GLU A 53 12.61 11.89 -7.74
CA GLU A 53 11.31 12.52 -7.46
C GLU A 53 10.32 11.52 -6.82
N ALA A 54 10.22 10.32 -7.40
CA ALA A 54 9.39 9.24 -6.89
C ALA A 54 9.83 8.79 -5.48
N ASN A 55 11.14 8.56 -5.28
CA ASN A 55 11.70 8.14 -3.99
C ASN A 55 11.45 9.17 -2.89
N ASP A 56 11.65 10.46 -3.19
CA ASP A 56 11.43 11.55 -2.24
C ASP A 56 9.95 11.62 -1.81
N ALA A 57 9.02 11.40 -2.74
CA ALA A 57 7.58 11.36 -2.45
C ALA A 57 7.17 10.08 -1.69
N LEU A 58 7.68 8.91 -2.08
CA LEU A 58 7.40 7.64 -1.41
C LEU A 58 7.93 7.61 0.04
N ALA A 59 9.13 8.17 0.27
CA ALA A 59 9.68 8.32 1.61
C ALA A 59 8.78 9.17 2.52
N LYS A 60 8.25 10.29 2.01
CA LYS A 60 7.29 11.14 2.75
C LYS A 60 5.98 10.40 3.05
N ILE A 61 5.46 9.63 2.10
CA ILE A 61 4.23 8.84 2.30
C ILE A 61 4.47 7.76 3.35
N ALA A 62 5.61 7.08 3.31
CA ALA A 62 6.01 6.09 4.32
C ALA A 62 6.18 6.73 5.71
N ALA A 63 6.80 7.92 5.78
CA ALA A 63 6.98 8.68 7.01
C ALA A 63 5.64 9.09 7.65
N SER A 64 4.63 9.46 6.83
CA SER A 64 3.26 9.73 7.29
C SER A 64 2.54 8.49 7.86
N GLY A 65 3.08 7.30 7.63
CA GLY A 65 2.51 6.05 8.12
C GLY A 65 1.37 5.49 7.28
N ARG A 66 1.20 5.98 6.05
CA ARG A 66 0.33 5.35 5.06
C ARG A 66 1.07 4.17 4.42
N LYS A 67 0.33 3.11 4.10
CA LYS A 67 0.89 1.93 3.43
C LYS A 67 0.98 2.16 1.93
N ILE A 68 2.04 1.69 1.30
CA ILE A 68 2.23 1.73 -0.16
C ILE A 68 1.95 0.32 -0.68
N LEU A 69 1.03 0.19 -1.63
CA LEU A 69 0.68 -1.10 -2.21
C LEU A 69 1.46 -1.33 -3.51
N PHE A 70 2.31 -2.35 -3.54
CA PHE A 70 3.08 -2.73 -4.71
C PHE A 70 2.28 -3.70 -5.59
N VAL A 71 2.29 -3.53 -6.90
CA VAL A 71 1.50 -4.34 -7.84
C VAL A 71 2.39 -4.80 -8.98
N ALA A 72 2.51 -6.11 -9.15
CA ALA A 72 3.33 -6.70 -10.21
C ALA A 72 2.89 -8.14 -10.55
N THR A 73 2.05 -8.33 -11.57
CA THR A 73 1.57 -9.66 -12.00
C THR A 73 2.48 -10.35 -13.02
N LYS A 74 3.48 -9.62 -13.52
CA LYS A 74 4.46 -10.07 -14.52
C LYS A 74 5.41 -11.10 -13.92
N LYS A 75 5.63 -12.23 -14.63
CA LYS A 75 6.42 -13.38 -14.14
C LYS A 75 7.81 -12.98 -13.66
N GLN A 76 8.45 -12.08 -14.38
CA GLN A 76 9.80 -11.57 -14.11
C GLN A 76 9.88 -10.71 -12.84
N ALA A 77 8.75 -10.16 -12.39
CA ALA A 77 8.65 -9.25 -11.26
C ALA A 77 8.08 -9.90 -9.99
N LYS A 78 7.35 -11.02 -10.09
CA LYS A 78 6.62 -11.63 -8.97
C LYS A 78 7.50 -11.89 -7.75
N ASP A 79 8.57 -12.65 -7.95
CA ASP A 79 9.42 -13.11 -6.85
C ASP A 79 10.25 -11.94 -6.29
N ILE A 80 10.73 -11.05 -7.18
CA ILE A 80 11.51 -9.86 -6.83
C ILE A 80 10.68 -8.92 -5.94
N VAL A 81 9.45 -8.62 -6.35
CA VAL A 81 8.57 -7.71 -5.62
C VAL A 81 8.14 -8.36 -4.30
N ALA A 82 7.83 -9.66 -4.27
CA ALA A 82 7.51 -10.34 -3.02
C ALA A 82 8.66 -10.24 -2.01
N GLU A 83 9.88 -10.65 -2.40
CA GLU A 83 11.04 -10.66 -1.52
C GLU A 83 11.43 -9.27 -1.00
N LYS A 84 11.58 -8.28 -1.91
CA LYS A 84 12.06 -6.94 -1.53
C LYS A 84 11.03 -6.16 -0.73
N VAL A 85 9.75 -6.30 -1.05
CA VAL A 85 8.68 -5.53 -0.39
C VAL A 85 8.29 -6.15 0.95
N GLU A 86 8.33 -7.48 1.08
CA GLU A 86 8.12 -8.18 2.35
C GLU A 86 9.16 -7.76 3.40
N ASN A 87 10.42 -7.59 2.99
CA ASN A 87 11.50 -7.09 3.87
C ASN A 87 11.21 -5.70 4.47
N VAL A 88 10.41 -4.86 3.79
CA VAL A 88 10.03 -3.51 4.25
C VAL A 88 8.64 -3.49 4.90
N ASN A 89 8.00 -4.66 5.04
CA ASN A 89 6.66 -4.83 5.64
C ASN A 89 5.59 -3.94 5.00
N MET A 90 5.62 -3.87 3.67
CA MET A 90 4.62 -3.19 2.85
C MET A 90 3.76 -4.22 2.09
N PRO A 91 2.48 -3.91 1.83
CA PRO A 91 1.61 -4.83 1.12
C PRO A 91 1.96 -4.90 -0.37
N TYR A 92 1.81 -6.07 -0.99
CA TYR A 92 2.11 -6.29 -2.41
C TYR A 92 1.15 -7.27 -3.08
N ILE A 93 0.85 -7.14 -4.37
CA ILE A 93 0.05 -8.11 -5.14
C ILE A 93 0.86 -8.60 -6.32
N THR A 94 1.22 -9.87 -6.29
CA THR A 94 2.07 -10.50 -7.33
C THR A 94 1.32 -11.46 -8.24
N GLU A 95 0.12 -11.90 -7.85
CA GLU A 95 -0.59 -12.94 -8.58
C GLU A 95 -1.59 -12.37 -9.56
N ARG A 96 -2.83 -12.14 -9.12
CA ARG A 96 -3.88 -11.56 -9.96
C ARG A 96 -4.46 -10.37 -9.25
N TRP A 97 -4.57 -9.25 -9.95
CA TRP A 97 -5.36 -8.11 -9.50
C TRP A 97 -6.86 -8.40 -9.68
N PRO A 98 -7.64 -8.59 -8.60
CA PRO A 98 -9.09 -8.70 -8.73
C PRO A 98 -9.67 -7.31 -9.04
N GLY A 99 -10.53 -7.23 -10.06
CA GLY A 99 -11.27 -5.99 -10.31
C GLY A 99 -12.13 -5.61 -9.10
N GLY A 100 -12.13 -4.34 -8.74
CA GLY A 100 -12.77 -3.83 -7.53
C GLY A 100 -11.88 -3.89 -6.29
N MET A 101 -10.57 -4.11 -6.45
CA MET A 101 -9.66 -4.26 -5.30
C MET A 101 -9.65 -3.01 -4.40
N LEU A 102 -9.63 -1.84 -5.02
CA LEU A 102 -9.61 -0.55 -4.35
C LEU A 102 -11.02 0.04 -4.30
N THR A 103 -11.74 0.01 -5.43
CA THR A 103 -13.05 0.63 -5.56
C THR A 103 -14.16 -0.08 -4.77
N ASN A 104 -14.02 -1.39 -4.54
CA ASN A 104 -14.91 -2.21 -3.72
C ASN A 104 -14.16 -2.84 -2.52
N PHE A 105 -13.34 -2.03 -1.85
CA PHE A 105 -12.48 -2.49 -0.75
C PHE A 105 -13.23 -3.17 0.40
N VAL A 106 -14.49 -2.79 0.65
CA VAL A 106 -15.34 -3.44 1.67
C VAL A 106 -15.53 -4.92 1.38
N THR A 107 -15.74 -5.29 0.11
CA THR A 107 -15.92 -6.70 -0.29
C THR A 107 -14.62 -7.47 -0.22
N ILE A 108 -13.50 -6.85 -0.63
CA ILE A 108 -12.17 -7.46 -0.50
C ILE A 108 -11.82 -7.71 0.96
N ARG A 109 -12.13 -6.77 1.85
CA ARG A 109 -11.93 -6.94 3.29
C ARG A 109 -12.75 -8.09 3.86
N LYS A 110 -13.97 -8.35 3.35
CA LYS A 110 -14.75 -9.54 3.73
C LYS A 110 -14.02 -10.84 3.33
N ALA A 111 -13.39 -10.88 2.16
CA ALA A 111 -12.60 -12.03 1.73
C ALA A 111 -11.35 -12.24 2.61
N VAL A 112 -10.65 -11.16 2.98
CA VAL A 112 -9.53 -11.19 3.93
C VAL A 112 -10.00 -11.65 5.32
N LYS A 113 -11.14 -11.15 5.81
CA LYS A 113 -11.72 -11.59 7.09
C LYS A 113 -12.10 -13.08 7.06
N LYS A 114 -12.58 -13.59 5.92
CA LYS A 114 -12.84 -15.02 5.72
C LYS A 114 -11.56 -15.84 5.85
N MET A 115 -10.45 -15.36 5.31
CA MET A 115 -9.13 -15.98 5.48
C MET A 115 -8.76 -16.12 6.97
N ALA A 116 -8.81 -15.02 7.72
CA ALA A 116 -8.54 -15.02 9.16
C ALA A 116 -9.51 -15.91 9.97
N SER A 117 -10.78 -15.98 9.56
CA SER A 117 -11.76 -16.89 10.20
C SER A 117 -11.41 -18.36 10.01
N ILE A 118 -10.84 -18.73 8.84
CA ILE A 118 -10.38 -20.10 8.58
C ILE A 118 -9.17 -20.43 9.45
N ASP A 119 -8.24 -19.49 9.60
CA ASP A 119 -7.07 -19.69 10.47
C ASP A 119 -7.48 -19.86 11.93
N ARG A 120 -8.47 -19.08 12.39
CA ARG A 120 -9.07 -19.26 13.72
C ARG A 120 -9.77 -20.60 13.89
N MET A 121 -10.56 -21.05 12.91
CA MET A 121 -11.21 -22.37 12.96
C MET A 121 -10.20 -23.53 13.02
N LYS A 122 -9.02 -23.36 12.40
CA LYS A 122 -7.91 -24.33 12.50
C LYS A 122 -7.28 -24.34 13.89
N GLN A 123 -7.11 -23.18 14.51
CA GLN A 123 -6.58 -23.05 15.88
C GLN A 123 -7.57 -23.57 16.94
N ASP A 124 -8.85 -23.24 16.79
CA ASP A 124 -9.93 -23.61 17.75
C ASP A 124 -10.35 -25.09 17.63
N GLY A 125 -9.78 -25.86 16.69
CA GLY A 125 -10.06 -27.29 16.51
C GLY A 125 -11.41 -27.61 15.84
N THR A 126 -12.28 -26.62 15.62
CA THR A 126 -13.56 -26.78 14.89
C THR A 126 -13.34 -27.28 13.47
N PHE A 127 -12.18 -27.02 12.88
CA PHE A 127 -11.81 -27.58 11.58
C PHE A 127 -11.83 -29.11 11.53
N ASN A 128 -11.61 -29.78 12.67
CA ASN A 128 -11.57 -31.24 12.75
C ASN A 128 -12.95 -31.89 12.84
N SER A 129 -14.02 -31.14 13.13
CA SER A 129 -15.39 -31.65 13.13
C SER A 129 -15.99 -31.73 11.72
N LEU A 130 -15.39 -31.04 10.74
CA LEU A 130 -15.84 -31.06 9.35
C LEU A 130 -15.59 -32.40 8.67
N SER A 131 -16.39 -32.74 7.67
CA SER A 131 -16.12 -33.92 6.84
C SER A 131 -14.83 -33.75 6.03
N LYS A 132 -14.20 -34.85 5.60
CA LYS A 132 -12.95 -34.80 4.79
C LYS A 132 -13.12 -33.95 3.52
N LYS A 133 -14.30 -34.00 2.89
CA LYS A 133 -14.63 -33.24 1.67
C LYS A 133 -14.69 -31.74 1.97
N GLU A 134 -15.32 -31.35 3.08
CA GLU A 134 -15.43 -29.95 3.50
C GLU A 134 -14.08 -29.37 3.93
N ARG A 135 -13.27 -30.14 4.68
CA ARG A 135 -11.90 -29.74 5.03
C ARG A 135 -11.08 -29.42 3.79
N LEU A 136 -11.10 -30.30 2.79
CA LEU A 136 -10.40 -30.08 1.53
C LEU A 136 -10.88 -28.83 0.79
N ALA A 137 -12.19 -28.56 0.79
CA ALA A 137 -12.75 -27.37 0.17
C ALA A 137 -12.33 -26.07 0.89
N VAL A 138 -12.31 -26.10 2.22
CA VAL A 138 -11.85 -24.97 3.05
C VAL A 138 -10.35 -24.75 2.86
N ASP A 139 -9.53 -25.80 2.83
CA ASP A 139 -8.09 -25.69 2.59
C ASP A 139 -7.78 -25.11 1.20
N ARG A 140 -8.46 -25.59 0.15
CA ARG A 140 -8.32 -25.01 -1.20
C ARG A 140 -8.71 -23.53 -1.22
N THR A 141 -9.77 -23.17 -0.52
CA THR A 141 -10.22 -21.77 -0.42
C THR A 141 -9.19 -20.93 0.32
N ARG A 142 -8.63 -21.45 1.43
CA ARG A 142 -7.61 -20.76 2.22
C ARG A 142 -6.32 -20.55 1.45
N ALA A 143 -5.84 -21.58 0.76
CA ALA A 143 -4.64 -21.51 -0.08
C ALA A 143 -4.83 -20.52 -1.24
N LYS A 144 -6.02 -20.48 -1.85
CA LYS A 144 -6.35 -19.51 -2.90
C LYS A 144 -6.40 -18.08 -2.36
N LEU A 145 -6.93 -17.88 -1.15
CA LEU A 145 -6.96 -16.56 -0.51
C LEU A 145 -5.55 -16.10 -0.10
N GLU A 146 -4.73 -17.00 0.46
CA GLU A 146 -3.33 -16.68 0.82
C GLU A 146 -2.56 -16.19 -0.39
N LYS A 147 -2.61 -16.98 -1.46
CA LYS A 147 -1.85 -16.73 -2.67
C LYS A 147 -2.18 -15.37 -3.30
N ASN A 148 -3.43 -14.93 -3.21
CA ASN A 148 -3.87 -13.70 -3.86
C ASN A 148 -3.90 -12.48 -2.93
N LEU A 149 -4.18 -12.66 -1.64
CA LEU A 149 -4.49 -11.58 -0.70
C LEU A 149 -3.71 -11.69 0.64
N GLY A 150 -2.77 -12.62 0.77
CA GLY A 150 -2.01 -12.85 2.01
C GLY A 150 -1.32 -11.59 2.53
N SER A 151 -0.63 -10.88 1.64
CA SER A 151 0.11 -9.64 1.91
C SER A 151 -0.76 -8.44 2.30
N ILE A 152 -2.06 -8.44 1.98
CA ILE A 152 -2.98 -7.35 2.32
C ILE A 152 -3.80 -7.67 3.57
N SER A 153 -3.49 -8.78 4.26
CA SER A 153 -4.20 -9.21 5.46
C SER A 153 -4.20 -8.15 6.56
N ASP A 154 -3.08 -7.45 6.72
CA ASP A 154 -2.89 -6.39 7.72
C ASP A 154 -3.44 -5.01 7.28
N MET A 155 -3.99 -4.88 6.07
CA MET A 155 -4.51 -3.62 5.56
C MET A 155 -5.93 -3.34 6.09
N SER A 156 -6.04 -2.42 7.04
CA SER A 156 -7.32 -1.94 7.55
C SER A 156 -7.96 -0.83 6.70
N ARG A 157 -7.16 -0.06 5.97
CA ARG A 157 -7.56 1.11 5.18
C ARG A 157 -6.97 1.06 3.77
N LEU A 158 -7.52 1.87 2.87
CA LEU A 158 -6.98 2.02 1.52
C LEU A 158 -5.51 2.47 1.56
N PRO A 159 -4.69 2.03 0.59
CA PRO A 159 -3.29 2.43 0.51
C PRO A 159 -3.14 3.93 0.28
N GLY A 160 -2.01 4.48 0.71
CA GLY A 160 -1.66 5.87 0.50
C GLY A 160 -1.09 6.19 -0.89
N ALA A 161 -0.52 5.17 -1.52
CA ALA A 161 0.03 5.22 -2.86
C ALA A 161 0.07 3.80 -3.44
N LEU A 162 0.16 3.73 -4.75
CA LEU A 162 0.41 2.49 -5.48
C LEU A 162 1.75 2.57 -6.20
N PHE A 163 2.49 1.47 -6.16
CA PHE A 163 3.66 1.27 -7.00
C PHE A 163 3.37 0.15 -7.99
N ILE A 164 3.34 0.45 -9.29
CA ILE A 164 2.95 -0.50 -10.34
C ILE A 164 4.15 -0.85 -11.22
N VAL A 165 4.38 -2.14 -11.44
CA VAL A 165 5.32 -2.65 -12.45
C VAL A 165 4.51 -3.03 -13.68
N ASP A 166 4.80 -2.39 -14.83
CA ASP A 166 4.07 -2.53 -16.11
C ASP A 166 2.63 -1.99 -16.05
N THR A 167 2.43 -0.73 -16.44
CA THR A 167 1.09 -0.10 -16.43
C THR A 167 0.16 -0.65 -17.50
N THR A 168 0.69 -1.23 -18.57
CA THR A 168 -0.11 -1.76 -19.69
C THR A 168 -0.84 -3.02 -19.24
N ARG A 169 -0.13 -3.90 -18.53
CA ARG A 169 -0.69 -5.14 -18.01
C ARG A 169 -1.57 -4.89 -16.77
N GLU A 170 -1.28 -3.86 -15.98
CA GLU A 170 -1.97 -3.52 -14.73
C GLU A 170 -2.97 -2.36 -14.89
N HIS A 171 -3.48 -2.13 -16.11
CA HIS A 171 -4.42 -1.04 -16.43
C HIS A 171 -5.66 -0.95 -15.51
N ILE A 172 -6.14 -2.07 -14.97
CA ILE A 172 -7.26 -2.09 -14.02
C ILE A 172 -6.87 -1.40 -12.71
N ALA A 173 -5.66 -1.68 -12.20
CA ALA A 173 -5.15 -1.06 -10.99
C ALA A 173 -4.99 0.46 -11.18
N VAL A 174 -4.46 0.89 -12.33
CA VAL A 174 -4.34 2.30 -12.70
C VAL A 174 -5.71 2.99 -12.70
N LYS A 175 -6.70 2.43 -13.40
CA LYS A 175 -8.06 3.01 -13.48
C LYS A 175 -8.75 3.10 -12.13
N GLU A 176 -8.62 2.07 -11.29
CA GLU A 176 -9.17 2.09 -9.94
C GLU A 176 -8.51 3.13 -9.03
N ALA A 177 -7.19 3.29 -9.14
CA ALA A 177 -6.41 4.27 -8.40
C ALA A 177 -6.80 5.71 -8.78
N GLN A 178 -6.90 5.99 -10.09
CA GLN A 178 -7.34 7.28 -10.61
C GLN A 178 -8.74 7.65 -10.11
N LYS A 179 -9.68 6.69 -10.14
CA LYS A 179 -11.06 6.92 -9.67
C LYS A 179 -11.15 7.28 -8.19
N LEU A 180 -10.17 6.83 -7.39
CA LEU A 180 -10.10 7.09 -5.94
C LEU A 180 -9.08 8.17 -5.57
N ASN A 181 -8.47 8.83 -6.56
CA ASN A 181 -7.42 9.83 -6.37
C ASN A 181 -6.25 9.32 -5.51
N ILE A 182 -5.88 8.06 -5.68
CA ILE A 182 -4.70 7.47 -5.03
C ILE A 182 -3.50 7.76 -5.94
N PRO A 183 -2.41 8.37 -5.42
CA PRO A 183 -1.25 8.70 -6.24
C PRO A 183 -0.56 7.43 -6.76
N ILE A 184 -0.20 7.47 -8.04
CA ILE A 184 0.33 6.34 -8.80
C ILE A 184 1.81 6.58 -9.11
N PHE A 185 2.63 5.67 -8.64
CA PHE A 185 4.04 5.54 -8.99
C PHE A 185 4.15 4.31 -9.89
N ALA A 186 4.84 4.42 -11.02
CA ALA A 186 4.94 3.26 -11.90
C ALA A 186 6.24 3.22 -12.70
N MET A 187 6.72 2.01 -12.91
CA MET A 187 7.67 1.72 -13.97
C MET A 187 6.95 1.81 -15.32
N VAL A 188 7.41 2.70 -16.19
CA VAL A 188 6.85 2.90 -17.52
C VAL A 188 7.88 2.56 -18.59
N ASP A 189 7.58 1.55 -19.39
CA ASP A 189 8.31 1.26 -20.61
C ASP A 189 7.73 2.08 -21.77
N THR A 190 8.43 2.09 -22.90
CA THR A 190 8.15 2.77 -24.15
C THR A 190 6.78 2.50 -24.78
N ASN A 191 6.10 1.41 -24.42
CA ASN A 191 4.72 1.09 -24.86
C ASN A 191 3.63 1.63 -23.92
N SER A 192 3.99 2.06 -22.71
CA SER A 192 3.05 2.59 -21.71
C SER A 192 2.72 4.07 -21.94
N ASP A 193 1.56 4.53 -21.47
CA ASP A 193 1.24 5.96 -21.44
C ASP A 193 1.71 6.59 -20.10
N PRO A 194 2.67 7.54 -20.12
CA PRO A 194 3.15 8.18 -18.89
C PRO A 194 2.17 9.21 -18.32
N ARG A 195 1.15 9.64 -19.07
CA ARG A 195 0.20 10.70 -18.63
C ARG A 195 -0.79 10.21 -17.58
N GLU A 196 -1.06 8.91 -17.57
CA GLU A 196 -1.98 8.29 -16.60
C GLU A 196 -1.36 8.14 -15.21
N ILE A 197 -0.06 8.41 -15.08
CA ILE A 197 0.76 8.15 -13.89
C ILE A 197 1.27 9.47 -13.32
N ASP A 198 1.09 9.66 -12.01
CA ASP A 198 1.53 10.87 -11.33
C ASP A 198 3.07 10.96 -11.27
N PHE A 199 3.72 9.83 -10.95
CA PHE A 199 5.17 9.70 -10.86
C PHE A 199 5.67 8.60 -11.80
N PRO A 200 5.81 8.88 -13.11
CA PRO A 200 6.32 7.92 -14.07
C PRO A 200 7.83 7.76 -13.92
N ILE A 201 8.31 6.52 -13.79
CA ILE A 201 9.73 6.15 -13.78
C ILE A 201 10.03 5.46 -15.11
N PRO A 202 10.64 6.14 -16.09
CA PRO A 202 10.97 5.54 -17.38
C PRO A 202 11.99 4.42 -17.20
N SER A 203 11.61 3.18 -17.46
CA SER A 203 12.45 2.01 -17.18
C SER A 203 11.96 0.77 -17.91
N ASN A 204 12.88 -0.15 -18.18
CA ASN A 204 12.56 -1.50 -18.65
C ASN A 204 11.79 -2.30 -17.59
N ASP A 205 10.60 -2.77 -17.93
CA ASP A 205 9.76 -3.61 -17.06
C ASP A 205 9.76 -5.11 -17.46
N ASP A 206 10.50 -5.50 -18.50
CA ASP A 206 10.64 -6.89 -18.97
C ASP A 206 11.82 -7.61 -18.34
N ALA A 207 12.92 -6.90 -18.06
CA ALA A 207 14.13 -7.49 -17.53
C ALA A 207 14.10 -7.58 -16.00
N SER A 208 14.27 -8.80 -15.46
CA SER A 208 14.34 -9.04 -14.01
C SER A 208 15.39 -8.18 -13.31
N LYS A 209 16.59 -8.00 -13.88
CA LYS A 209 17.65 -7.15 -13.31
C LYS A 209 17.25 -5.67 -13.23
N SER A 210 16.52 -5.18 -14.24
CA SER A 210 16.01 -3.81 -14.25
C SER A 210 14.96 -3.60 -13.16
N ILE A 211 13.97 -4.50 -13.10
CA ILE A 211 12.93 -4.49 -12.07
C ILE A 211 13.54 -4.56 -10.69
N GLU A 212 14.49 -5.47 -10.45
CA GLU A 212 15.19 -5.57 -9.17
C GLU A 212 15.88 -4.27 -8.80
N LYS A 213 16.60 -3.64 -9.72
CA LYS A 213 17.34 -2.41 -9.44
C LYS A 213 16.40 -1.24 -9.08
N ILE A 214 15.30 -1.09 -9.80
CA ILE A 214 14.31 -0.05 -9.52
C ILE A 214 13.57 -0.33 -8.22
N ILE A 215 13.07 -1.55 -8.02
CA ILE A 215 12.37 -1.94 -6.80
C ILE A 215 13.28 -1.80 -5.58
N ALA A 216 14.54 -2.24 -5.66
CA ALA A 216 15.51 -2.06 -4.57
C ALA A 216 15.68 -0.58 -4.19
N SER A 217 15.88 0.30 -5.18
CA SER A 217 16.00 1.74 -4.91
C SER A 217 14.76 2.32 -4.25
N VAL A 218 13.57 1.86 -4.66
CA VAL A 218 12.30 2.32 -4.10
C VAL A 218 12.08 1.78 -2.69
N THR A 219 12.36 0.50 -2.45
CA THR A 219 12.23 -0.12 -1.13
C THR A 219 13.19 0.48 -0.12
N ASP A 220 14.41 0.84 -0.55
CA ASP A 220 15.39 1.53 0.30
C ASP A 220 14.88 2.90 0.73
N ALA A 221 14.28 3.67 -0.19
CA ALA A 221 13.67 4.96 0.11
C ALA A 221 12.47 4.84 1.07
N VAL A 222 11.63 3.82 0.87
CA VAL A 222 10.50 3.54 1.78
C VAL A 222 11.00 3.12 3.17
N ALA A 223 12.05 2.27 3.24
CA ALA A 223 12.66 1.87 4.50
C ALA A 223 13.26 3.06 5.25
N ALA A 224 13.92 3.98 4.54
CA ALA A 224 14.42 5.23 5.11
C ALA A 224 13.28 6.09 5.70
N GLY A 225 12.18 6.28 4.96
CA GLY A 225 11.01 7.01 5.46
C GLY A 225 10.33 6.34 6.67
N LEU A 226 10.32 5.00 6.72
CA LEU A 226 9.84 4.26 7.89
C LEU A 226 10.78 4.41 9.10
N ALA A 227 12.09 4.44 8.88
CA ALA A 227 13.08 4.67 9.94
C ALA A 227 12.96 6.07 10.53
N GLU A 228 12.80 7.10 9.68
CA GLU A 228 12.55 8.48 10.11
C GLU A 228 11.29 8.58 10.98
N ARG A 229 10.22 7.88 10.60
CA ARG A 229 9.00 7.82 11.41
C ARG A 229 9.22 7.19 12.78
N LYS A 230 10.00 6.10 12.86
CA LYS A 230 10.31 5.46 14.14
C LYS A 230 11.10 6.40 15.05
N ALA A 231 12.13 7.05 14.50
CA ALA A 231 12.92 8.04 15.22
C ALA A 231 12.07 9.24 15.71
N GLY A 232 11.13 9.72 14.88
CA GLY A 232 10.19 10.78 15.27
C GLY A 232 9.29 10.39 16.44
N LYS A 233 8.76 9.15 16.44
CA LYS A 233 7.95 8.63 17.56
C LYS A 233 8.74 8.52 18.87
N ASP A 234 9.97 8.03 18.81
CA ASP A 234 10.84 7.92 19.99
C ASP A 234 11.24 9.30 20.57
N SER A 235 11.16 10.36 19.74
CA SER A 235 11.42 11.73 20.17
C SER A 235 10.20 12.44 20.79
N ASP A 236 8.98 12.10 20.36
CA ASP A 236 7.74 12.59 20.96
C ASP A 236 7.42 11.87 22.28
N ASP A 237 7.69 10.57 22.39
CA ASP A 237 7.52 9.81 23.65
C ASP A 237 8.50 10.26 24.76
N LYS A 238 9.56 11.02 24.43
CA LYS A 238 10.46 11.66 25.41
C LYS A 238 10.02 13.07 25.82
N LYS A 239 8.98 13.65 25.21
CA LYS A 239 8.45 14.98 25.57
C LYS A 239 7.22 14.93 26.48
N GLU A 240 6.62 13.77 26.71
CA GLU A 240 5.54 13.59 27.69
C GLU A 240 6.00 12.82 28.95
N ALA A 241 6.95 13.41 29.69
CA ALA A 241 7.08 13.14 31.12
C ALA A 241 6.32 14.22 31.90
N PRO A 242 5.38 13.88 32.81
CA PRO A 242 4.44 14.84 33.36
C PRO A 242 5.15 15.78 34.34
N ALA A 243 5.04 17.09 34.08
CA ALA A 243 5.35 18.12 35.06
C ALA A 243 4.35 18.05 36.23
N LYS A 244 4.66 17.22 37.23
CA LYS A 244 4.06 17.28 38.58
C LYS A 244 5.03 17.95 39.54
N LYS A 245 4.86 19.25 39.76
CA LYS A 245 5.21 19.98 41.01
C LYS A 245 4.12 21.04 41.20
N LYS A 246 3.17 20.83 42.13
CA LYS A 246 3.21 21.23 43.56
C LYS A 246 3.27 22.75 43.74
N GLU A 247 2.10 23.35 43.91
CA GLU A 247 1.86 24.54 44.74
C GLU A 247 0.67 24.23 45.66
N THR A 248 0.94 23.87 46.91
CA THR A 248 0.86 24.70 48.14
C THR A 248 -0.56 24.95 48.65
N LYS A 249 -0.72 24.59 49.92
CA LYS A 249 -1.94 24.51 50.73
C LYS A 249 -1.94 25.70 51.69
N ALA A 250 -2.97 26.54 51.63
CA ALA A 250 -3.45 27.45 52.67
C ALA A 250 -4.77 28.05 52.14
N GLU A 251 -5.85 28.31 52.87
CA GLU A 251 -6.40 27.91 54.15
C GLU A 251 -7.89 28.32 54.04
N LYS A 252 -8.81 27.57 54.68
CA LYS A 252 -10.25 27.87 54.70
C LYS A 252 -10.53 29.22 55.39
N PRO A 253 -11.67 29.87 55.10
CA PRO A 253 -12.74 29.76 56.08
C PRO A 253 -14.11 29.41 55.48
N GLU A 254 -14.99 29.09 56.41
CA GLU A 254 -16.22 28.33 56.38
C GLU A 254 -17.46 29.24 56.38
N LYS A 255 -18.55 28.89 55.66
CA LYS A 255 -19.91 28.75 56.22
C LYS A 255 -21.02 28.48 55.18
N GLU A 256 -21.86 27.52 55.57
CA GLU A 256 -23.33 27.38 55.43
C GLU A 256 -23.95 27.33 54.01
N GLU A 257 -24.36 26.15 53.54
CA GLU A 257 -25.60 25.40 53.86
C GLU A 257 -26.87 25.99 53.21
N LYS A 258 -27.39 25.31 52.17
CA LYS A 258 -28.81 24.89 52.11
C LYS A 258 -29.10 23.89 50.99
N ALA A 259 -29.81 22.85 51.40
CA ALA A 259 -30.37 21.76 50.64
C ALA A 259 -31.44 22.19 49.63
N ALA A 260 -31.59 21.41 48.54
CA ALA A 260 -32.88 20.90 48.05
C ALA A 260 -32.73 20.08 46.73
N LYS A 261 -32.81 18.76 46.83
CA LYS A 261 -33.66 17.92 45.96
C LYS A 261 -34.95 17.66 46.76
N PRO A 262 -36.14 17.37 46.20
CA PRO A 262 -36.35 16.43 45.09
C PRO A 262 -37.60 16.64 44.19
N LYS A 263 -37.83 15.69 43.26
CA LYS A 263 -39.09 15.17 42.66
C LYS A 263 -38.88 14.99 41.15
N ARG A 264 -38.83 13.79 40.54
CA ARG A 264 -39.71 12.60 40.59
C ARG A 264 -41.15 12.92 40.17
N LYS A 265 -41.47 12.66 38.90
CA LYS A 265 -42.80 12.23 38.44
C LYS A 265 -42.64 10.95 37.62
N LYS A 266 -43.06 9.85 38.23
CA LYS A 266 -43.64 8.66 37.60
C LYS A 266 -45.17 8.88 37.54
N VAL A 267 -45.87 7.92 36.92
CA VAL A 267 -47.34 7.73 36.79
C VAL A 267 -47.85 8.18 35.41
N ALA A 268 -48.59 7.40 34.63
CA ALA A 268 -48.94 5.97 34.57
C ALA A 268 -49.64 5.79 33.19
N ALA A 269 -49.40 4.69 32.47
CA ALA A 269 -50.36 3.61 32.22
C ALA A 269 -51.76 4.07 31.76
N GLU A 270 -52.11 3.75 30.52
CA GLU A 270 -53.41 3.14 30.24
C GLU A 270 -53.34 2.29 28.97
N ALA A 271 -54.03 1.15 29.04
CA ALA A 271 -54.14 0.13 28.02
C ALA A 271 -55.59 0.10 27.52
N SER A 272 -55.78 -0.09 26.21
CA SER A 272 -57.01 -0.57 25.57
C SER A 272 -56.62 -0.98 24.14
N LYS A 273 -56.57 -2.29 23.79
CA LYS A 273 -57.68 -3.17 23.39
C LYS A 273 -58.29 -2.80 22.02
N GLU A 274 -58.39 -3.83 21.15
CA GLU A 274 -59.45 -4.09 20.12
C GLU A 274 -59.55 -3.03 19.00
N GLU A 275 -59.72 -3.26 17.69
CA GLU A 275 -60.04 -4.28 16.67
C GLU A 275 -59.27 -3.78 15.40
N GLU A 276 -58.92 -4.48 14.32
CA GLU A 276 -59.58 -5.41 13.40
C GLU A 276 -58.47 -5.98 12.48
#